data_AF-A0A4Q0PHE6-F1
#
_entry.id   AF-A0A4Q0PHE6-F1
#
_cell.length_a   1.000
_cell.length_b   1.000
_cell.length_c   1.000
_cell.angle_alpha   90.00
_cell.angle_beta   90.00
_cell.angle_gamma   90.00
#
_symmetry.space_group_name_H-M   'P 1'
#
loop_
_entity.id
_entity.type
_entity.pdbx_description
1 polymer ?
#
loop_
_entity_poly.entity_id
_entity_poly.type
_entity_poly.pdbx_seq_one_letter_code
_entity_poly.pdbx_strand_id
1 'polypeptide(L)'
;MKYIVFFLVVVGSCEYSNSQALKDIDDFLLMDKENLFQFKKDLKEKSLKQFSEEVREEAGEALSKGPYSVINDMTVCNLEKNSYQSFSPYYYKSKKGRGLHKVDGLVNRKVKEFEDKENFNRLMIDLKILSLAYFFYEDEIYALKAIDQLKCWFLDAESGMLPHLEYAQMKPGTCQGNPSGVIEFRKIAVLPDIIQLLKPSPNWNQKIEKDLKEWLSRYLIWLEQSDSGIKLMNSSNNLFNYYYLQRIALASYLDRPDSEITKILDAVQSKLVNSQLTESGKMPLEEKRGTPINYILFNLRVISNLSTLAVRYGKESWFNLNTPLGRRLYKTLERLPDLDGFQDTNTFNKNLVKFFKGKYSNNMGEMEINSINLYGNNPSFYFFQL
;
A
#
# COMPACT_ATOMS: atom_id res chain seq x y z
N MET A 1 -22.37 57.17 -32.32
CA MET A 1 -22.63 55.72 -32.40
C MET A 1 -21.39 54.97 -31.92
N LYS A 2 -21.43 54.43 -30.70
CA LYS A 2 -20.66 53.27 -30.20
C LYS A 2 -21.04 53.08 -28.73
N TYR A 3 -22.03 52.22 -28.49
CA TYR A 3 -22.38 51.72 -27.17
C TYR A 3 -21.30 50.74 -26.73
N ILE A 4 -20.72 50.96 -25.55
CA ILE A 4 -19.86 49.98 -24.86
C ILE A 4 -20.79 49.19 -23.94
N VAL A 5 -21.05 47.94 -24.29
CA VAL A 5 -21.79 46.98 -23.46
C VAL A 5 -20.79 46.33 -22.52
N PHE A 6 -20.91 46.60 -21.22
CA PHE A 6 -20.24 45.83 -20.18
C PHE A 6 -20.95 44.47 -20.05
N PHE A 7 -20.30 43.38 -20.46
CA PHE A 7 -20.68 42.04 -20.03
C PHE A 7 -20.17 41.84 -18.61
N LEU A 8 -21.03 42.08 -17.63
CA LEU A 8 -20.90 41.54 -16.28
C LEU A 8 -21.23 40.05 -16.38
N VAL A 9 -20.21 39.22 -16.61
CA VAL A 9 -20.33 37.79 -16.33
C VAL A 9 -20.30 37.66 -14.81
N VAL A 10 -21.48 37.58 -14.21
CA VAL A 10 -21.63 37.05 -12.85
C VAL A 10 -21.29 35.56 -12.96
N VAL A 11 -20.01 35.23 -12.79
CA VAL A 11 -19.62 33.87 -12.41
C VAL A 11 -20.14 33.71 -11.00
N GLY A 12 -21.34 33.14 -10.86
CA GLY A 12 -21.78 32.59 -9.59
C GLY A 12 -20.82 31.47 -9.24
N SER A 13 -19.75 31.78 -8.52
CA SER A 13 -18.95 30.79 -7.82
C SER A 13 -19.88 30.16 -6.80
N CYS A 14 -20.41 28.99 -7.14
CA CYS A 14 -20.91 28.07 -6.15
C CYS A 14 -19.66 27.63 -5.36
N GLU A 15 -19.25 28.45 -4.38
CA GLU A 15 -18.27 28.08 -3.38
C GLU A 15 -18.92 27.02 -2.48
N TYR A 16 -19.07 25.81 -3.02
CA TYR A 16 -19.04 24.63 -2.18
C TYR A 16 -17.63 24.63 -1.60
N SER A 17 -17.47 25.19 -0.39
CA SER A 17 -16.16 25.23 0.26
C SER A 17 -15.56 23.82 0.24
N ASN A 18 -14.28 23.68 -0.12
CA ASN A 18 -13.55 22.40 -0.08
C ASN A 18 -13.76 21.65 1.25
N SER A 19 -13.97 22.39 2.35
CA SER A 19 -14.30 21.86 3.67
C SER A 19 -15.59 21.00 3.72
N GLN A 20 -16.59 21.28 2.89
CA GLN A 20 -17.84 20.52 2.83
C GLN A 20 -17.68 19.27 1.96
N ALA A 21 -17.00 19.38 0.82
CA ALA A 21 -16.68 18.23 -0.04
C ALA A 21 -15.80 17.18 0.65
N LEU A 22 -14.91 17.61 1.55
CA LEU A 22 -14.11 16.70 2.38
C LEU A 22 -14.96 15.94 3.40
N LYS A 23 -16.04 16.53 3.94
CA LYS A 23 -16.94 15.82 4.88
C LYS A 23 -17.72 14.69 4.20
N ASP A 24 -17.96 14.83 2.90
CA ASP A 24 -18.70 13.87 2.07
C ASP A 24 -17.81 12.73 1.52
N ILE A 25 -16.55 12.63 2.00
CA ILE A 25 -15.65 11.51 1.70
C ILE A 25 -16.29 10.17 2.14
N ASP A 26 -16.41 9.22 1.21
CA ASP A 26 -16.73 7.82 1.50
C ASP A 26 -15.70 7.24 2.48
N ASP A 27 -16.10 6.26 3.27
CA ASP A 27 -15.21 5.72 4.30
C ASP A 27 -13.96 5.02 3.72
N PHE A 28 -12.82 5.12 4.40
CA PHE A 28 -11.52 4.62 3.92
C PHE A 28 -11.35 3.11 4.18
N LEU A 29 -10.67 2.38 3.28
CA LEU A 29 -10.42 0.95 3.42
C LEU A 29 -9.39 0.63 4.50
N LEU A 30 -8.26 1.34 4.52
CA LEU A 30 -7.11 1.07 5.39
C LEU A 30 -6.79 2.24 6.35
N MET A 31 -7.11 3.47 5.95
CA MET A 31 -7.04 4.63 6.84
C MET A 31 -8.23 4.66 7.79
N ASP A 32 -8.02 5.27 8.96
CA ASP A 32 -9.10 5.51 9.92
C ASP A 32 -9.64 6.93 9.73
N LYS A 33 -10.91 7.03 9.31
CA LYS A 33 -11.54 8.31 8.98
C LYS A 33 -11.55 9.25 10.18
N GLU A 34 -12.06 8.81 11.33
CA GLU A 34 -12.20 9.66 12.51
C GLU A 34 -10.85 10.18 12.97
N ASN A 35 -9.84 9.33 13.02
CA ASN A 35 -8.48 9.72 13.38
C ASN A 35 -7.88 10.72 12.39
N LEU A 36 -8.11 10.54 11.08
CA LEU A 36 -7.58 11.46 10.08
C LEU A 36 -8.21 12.86 10.20
N PHE A 37 -9.52 12.94 10.46
CA PHE A 37 -10.22 14.21 10.71
C PHE A 37 -9.80 14.85 12.03
N GLN A 38 -9.65 14.06 13.09
CA GLN A 38 -9.17 14.53 14.39
C GLN A 38 -7.75 15.09 14.25
N PHE A 39 -6.87 14.37 13.55
CA PHE A 39 -5.51 14.81 13.30
C PHE A 39 -5.45 16.10 12.46
N LYS A 40 -6.31 16.25 11.45
CA LYS A 40 -6.44 17.49 10.68
C LYS A 40 -6.81 18.69 11.55
N LYS A 41 -7.68 18.48 12.55
CA LYS A 41 -8.04 19.51 13.53
C LYS A 41 -6.83 19.88 14.41
N ASP A 42 -6.14 18.86 14.90
CA ASP A 42 -5.01 19.01 15.83
C ASP A 42 -3.78 19.61 15.15
N LEU A 43 -3.60 19.42 13.84
CA LEU A 43 -2.52 20.02 13.05
C LEU A 43 -2.46 21.56 13.12
N LYS A 44 -3.54 22.20 13.56
CA LYS A 44 -3.61 23.67 13.78
C LYS A 44 -3.09 24.07 15.16
N GLU A 45 -2.90 23.12 16.07
CA GLU A 45 -2.38 23.38 17.40
C GLU A 45 -0.89 23.68 17.37
N LYS A 46 -0.47 24.59 18.26
CA LYS A 46 0.94 24.99 18.40
C LYS A 46 1.86 23.80 18.75
N SER A 47 1.32 22.80 19.45
CA SER A 47 2.00 21.55 19.84
C SER A 47 2.44 20.71 18.64
N LEU A 48 1.73 20.78 17.51
CA LEU A 48 2.02 20.03 16.28
C LEU A 48 2.65 20.87 15.17
N LYS A 49 3.09 22.10 15.48
CA LYS A 49 3.66 23.02 14.48
C LYS A 49 4.85 22.42 13.72
N GLN A 50 5.84 21.89 14.45
CA GLN A 50 7.03 21.28 13.83
C GLN A 50 6.63 20.13 12.90
N PHE A 51 5.69 19.30 13.35
CA PHE A 51 5.22 18.18 12.54
C PHE A 51 4.50 18.66 11.26
N SER A 52 3.66 19.70 11.37
CA SER A 52 3.03 20.32 10.21
C SER A 52 4.05 20.91 9.22
N GLU A 53 5.17 21.43 9.71
CA GLU A 53 6.29 21.89 8.87
C GLU A 53 6.99 20.71 8.15
N GLU A 54 7.25 19.60 8.85
CA GLU A 54 7.82 18.37 8.26
C GLU A 54 6.92 17.79 7.14
N VAL A 55 5.61 17.73 7.35
CA VAL A 55 4.67 17.27 6.30
C VAL A 55 4.69 18.17 5.08
N ARG A 56 4.78 19.49 5.27
CA ARG A 56 4.89 20.43 4.15
C ARG A 56 6.21 20.30 3.41
N GLU A 57 7.30 20.02 4.12
CA GLU A 57 8.60 19.78 3.50
C GLU A 57 8.57 18.53 2.62
N GLU A 58 8.08 17.40 3.16
CA GLU A 58 7.92 16.15 2.39
C GLU A 58 7.00 16.32 1.17
N ALA A 59 5.88 17.05 1.35
CA ALA A 59 4.98 17.36 0.25
C ALA A 59 5.63 18.27 -0.79
N GLY A 60 6.42 19.25 -0.36
CA GLY A 60 7.23 20.12 -1.22
C GLY A 60 8.24 19.32 -2.05
N GLU A 61 8.90 18.34 -1.45
CA GLU A 61 9.76 17.43 -2.20
C GLU A 61 8.96 16.61 -3.22
N ALA A 62 7.82 16.04 -2.82
CA ALA A 62 6.96 15.24 -3.70
C ALA A 62 6.44 16.03 -4.92
N LEU A 63 6.19 17.34 -4.77
CA LEU A 63 5.83 18.22 -5.88
C LEU A 63 6.91 18.28 -6.97
N SER A 64 8.18 18.20 -6.58
CA SER A 64 9.34 18.25 -7.50
C SER A 64 9.67 16.93 -8.20
N LYS A 65 9.05 15.82 -7.77
CA LYS A 65 9.33 14.46 -8.25
C LYS A 65 8.36 14.00 -9.34
N GLY A 66 8.70 12.98 -10.11
CA GLY A 66 7.86 12.44 -11.19
C GLY A 66 7.60 13.42 -12.36
N PRO A 67 6.63 13.12 -13.24
CA PRO A 67 5.75 11.95 -13.19
C PRO A 67 6.51 10.66 -13.48
N TYR A 68 6.14 9.58 -12.79
CA TYR A 68 6.74 8.26 -12.98
C TYR A 68 6.01 7.48 -14.07
N SER A 69 6.73 6.61 -14.78
CA SER A 69 6.20 5.73 -15.82
C SER A 69 7.00 4.42 -15.88
N VAL A 70 6.45 3.41 -16.57
CA VAL A 70 7.11 2.13 -16.88
C VAL A 70 7.81 2.14 -18.24
N ILE A 71 7.86 3.28 -18.93
CA ILE A 71 8.43 3.34 -20.27
C ILE A 71 9.89 2.92 -20.26
N ASN A 72 10.14 1.87 -21.02
CA ASN A 72 11.44 1.25 -21.12
C ASN A 72 11.94 1.23 -22.56
N ASP A 73 13.04 1.93 -22.82
CA ASP A 73 13.71 1.93 -24.11
C ASP A 73 14.62 0.70 -24.31
N MET A 74 14.77 -0.16 -23.30
CA MET A 74 15.59 -1.35 -23.41
C MET A 74 14.91 -2.43 -24.26
N THR A 75 15.66 -2.92 -25.24
CA THR A 75 15.24 -4.00 -26.15
C THR A 75 15.33 -5.39 -25.53
N VAL A 76 15.21 -5.53 -24.20
CA VAL A 76 15.23 -6.86 -23.58
C VAL A 76 13.95 -7.57 -23.97
N CYS A 77 14.08 -8.67 -24.72
CA CYS A 77 12.98 -9.56 -25.09
C CYS A 77 11.89 -8.96 -26.01
N ASN A 78 12.13 -7.81 -26.66
CA ASN A 78 11.18 -7.13 -27.56
C ASN A 78 9.76 -6.98 -26.95
N LEU A 79 9.69 -6.65 -25.66
CA LEU A 79 8.44 -6.46 -24.95
C LEU A 79 7.79 -5.12 -25.30
N GLU A 80 6.49 -4.99 -25.07
CA GLU A 80 5.81 -3.70 -25.20
C GLU A 80 6.39 -2.69 -24.22
N LYS A 81 6.67 -1.47 -24.68
CA LYS A 81 7.31 -0.40 -23.87
C LYS A 81 6.54 -0.07 -22.59
N ASN A 82 5.21 -0.29 -22.58
CA ASN A 82 4.31 -0.04 -21.45
C ASN A 82 4.20 -1.24 -20.48
N SER A 83 4.97 -2.31 -20.71
CA SER A 83 5.01 -3.47 -19.82
C SER A 83 5.90 -3.22 -18.62
N TYR A 84 5.36 -3.44 -17.41
CA TYR A 84 6.15 -3.41 -16.18
C TYR A 84 7.19 -4.53 -16.17
N GLN A 85 8.45 -4.17 -15.98
CA GLN A 85 9.61 -5.04 -16.02
C GLN A 85 10.47 -4.88 -14.77
N SER A 86 10.94 -6.00 -14.24
CA SER A 86 11.96 -5.99 -13.19
C SER A 86 12.74 -7.29 -13.15
N PHE A 87 13.94 -7.27 -12.57
CA PHE A 87 14.70 -8.50 -12.30
C PHE A 87 14.43 -9.04 -10.90
N SER A 88 14.45 -10.37 -10.78
CA SER A 88 14.31 -11.05 -9.49
C SER A 88 15.49 -10.71 -8.58
N PRO A 89 15.24 -10.31 -7.32
CA PRO A 89 16.29 -9.77 -6.46
C PRO A 89 17.34 -10.80 -6.04
N TYR A 90 17.05 -12.10 -6.07
CA TYR A 90 17.93 -13.10 -5.43
C TYR A 90 18.57 -14.09 -6.41
N TYR A 91 18.38 -13.94 -7.73
CA TYR A 91 18.96 -14.86 -8.72
C TYR A 91 20.24 -14.31 -9.32
N TYR A 92 21.30 -15.13 -9.34
CA TYR A 92 22.62 -14.81 -9.87
C TYR A 92 23.01 -15.82 -10.95
N LYS A 93 23.76 -15.36 -11.97
CA LYS A 93 24.40 -16.27 -12.94
C LYS A 93 25.47 -17.09 -12.22
N SER A 94 25.56 -18.39 -12.51
CA SER A 94 26.62 -19.23 -11.95
C SER A 94 28.00 -18.80 -12.47
N LYS A 95 29.00 -18.79 -11.57
CA LYS A 95 30.41 -18.50 -11.93
C LYS A 95 31.09 -19.64 -12.68
N LYS A 96 30.58 -20.87 -12.57
CA LYS A 96 31.18 -22.10 -13.13
C LYS A 96 30.57 -22.55 -14.47
N GLY A 97 29.73 -21.72 -15.10
CA GLY A 97 29.03 -22.06 -16.35
C GLY A 97 27.51 -21.96 -16.25
N ARG A 98 26.79 -22.74 -17.09
CA ARG A 98 25.34 -22.63 -17.34
C ARG A 98 24.49 -22.68 -16.06
N GLY A 99 23.46 -21.85 -16.00
CA GLY A 99 22.42 -21.88 -14.96
C GLY A 99 22.41 -20.67 -14.02
N LEU A 100 21.37 -20.62 -13.20
CA LEU A 100 21.15 -19.59 -12.18
C LEU A 100 21.16 -20.23 -10.79
N HIS A 101 21.63 -19.50 -9.79
CA HIS A 101 21.51 -19.88 -8.38
C HIS A 101 20.84 -18.76 -7.59
N LYS A 102 20.12 -19.15 -6.53
CA LYS A 102 19.42 -18.22 -5.65
C LYS A 102 20.24 -17.99 -4.38
N VAL A 103 20.47 -16.72 -4.01
CA VAL A 103 21.07 -16.33 -2.72
C VAL A 103 20.04 -15.50 -1.95
N ASP A 104 19.31 -16.14 -1.05
CA ASP A 104 18.21 -15.49 -0.32
C ASP A 104 18.73 -14.39 0.61
N GLY A 105 18.08 -13.22 0.60
CA GLY A 105 18.48 -12.06 1.41
C GLY A 105 19.61 -11.20 0.81
N LEU A 106 20.31 -11.67 -0.23
CA LEU A 106 21.35 -10.87 -0.90
C LEU A 106 20.86 -10.36 -2.25
N VAL A 107 20.53 -9.06 -2.32
CA VAL A 107 19.97 -8.44 -3.54
C VAL A 107 21.03 -8.32 -4.64
N ASN A 108 20.73 -8.89 -5.80
CA ASN A 108 21.54 -8.79 -7.01
C ASN A 108 21.45 -7.38 -7.58
N ARG A 109 22.60 -6.73 -7.84
CA ARG A 109 22.66 -5.39 -8.45
C ARG A 109 21.96 -5.28 -9.81
N LYS A 110 21.74 -6.40 -10.52
CA LYS A 110 20.94 -6.42 -11.76
C LYS A 110 19.54 -5.84 -11.60
N VAL A 111 18.96 -5.82 -10.40
CA VAL A 111 17.66 -5.17 -10.18
C VAL A 111 17.65 -3.69 -10.56
N LYS A 112 18.82 -3.04 -10.64
CA LYS A 112 18.96 -1.64 -11.07
C LYS A 112 18.92 -1.44 -12.58
N GLU A 113 18.93 -2.52 -13.37
CA GLU A 113 18.79 -2.42 -14.83
C GLU A 113 17.36 -1.99 -15.21
N PHE A 114 16.35 -2.32 -14.39
CA PHE A 114 14.97 -1.90 -14.57
C PHE A 114 14.53 -1.02 -13.41
N GLU A 115 13.93 0.13 -13.70
CA GLU A 115 13.53 1.09 -12.66
C GLU A 115 12.06 0.96 -12.25
N ASP A 116 11.23 0.23 -13.00
CA ASP A 116 9.76 0.22 -12.83
C ASP A 116 9.32 -0.11 -11.40
N LYS A 117 10.02 -1.03 -10.72
CA LYS A 117 9.76 -1.33 -9.31
C LYS A 117 10.01 -0.15 -8.39
N GLU A 118 11.12 0.54 -8.60
CA GLU A 118 11.49 1.68 -7.80
C GLU A 118 10.59 2.88 -8.13
N ASN A 119 10.30 3.09 -9.41
CA ASN A 119 9.35 4.10 -9.89
C ASN A 119 7.95 3.88 -9.32
N PHE A 120 7.42 2.64 -9.33
CA PHE A 120 6.15 2.34 -8.69
C PHE A 120 6.18 2.56 -7.17
N ASN A 121 7.28 2.19 -6.51
CA ASN A 121 7.42 2.42 -5.06
C ASN A 121 7.41 3.92 -4.73
N ARG A 122 8.10 4.75 -5.52
CA ARG A 122 8.15 6.21 -5.36
C ARG A 122 6.82 6.85 -5.70
N LEU A 123 6.19 6.45 -6.81
CA LEU A 123 4.84 6.86 -7.18
C LEU A 123 3.87 6.67 -6.01
N MET A 124 3.78 5.45 -5.46
CA MET A 124 2.81 5.19 -4.39
C MET A 124 3.12 5.96 -3.09
N ILE A 125 4.39 6.28 -2.83
CA ILE A 125 4.81 7.13 -1.71
C ILE A 125 4.39 8.58 -1.96
N ASP A 126 4.75 9.14 -3.12
CA ASP A 126 4.46 10.52 -3.48
C ASP A 126 2.94 10.74 -3.58
N LEU A 127 2.19 9.82 -4.19
CA LEU A 127 0.73 9.87 -4.24
C LEU A 127 0.11 9.96 -2.84
N LYS A 128 0.60 9.15 -1.89
CA LYS A 128 0.12 9.16 -0.52
C LYS A 128 0.46 10.47 0.20
N ILE A 129 1.68 10.97 0.04
CA ILE A 129 2.11 12.25 0.63
C ILE A 129 1.28 13.40 0.08
N LEU A 130 1.17 13.50 -1.23
CA LEU A 130 0.44 14.57 -1.91
C LEU A 130 -1.06 14.52 -1.57
N SER A 131 -1.69 13.35 -1.56
CA SER A 131 -3.12 13.25 -1.22
C SER A 131 -3.42 13.60 0.23
N LEU A 132 -2.54 13.23 1.16
CA LEU A 132 -2.66 13.62 2.58
C LEU A 132 -2.37 15.11 2.79
N ALA A 133 -1.35 15.67 2.11
CA ALA A 133 -1.08 17.10 2.14
C ALA A 133 -2.26 17.92 1.58
N TYR A 134 -2.86 17.46 0.49
CA TYR A 134 -4.11 18.01 -0.03
C TYR A 134 -5.22 17.96 1.02
N PHE A 135 -5.44 16.80 1.63
CA PHE A 135 -6.46 16.64 2.67
C PHE A 135 -6.25 17.59 3.86
N PHE A 136 -5.01 17.73 4.35
CA PHE A 136 -4.71 18.56 5.52
C PHE A 136 -4.72 20.05 5.24
N TYR A 137 -4.17 20.48 4.10
CA TYR A 137 -3.96 21.90 3.80
C TYR A 137 -4.96 22.48 2.80
N GLU A 138 -5.74 21.65 2.13
CA GLU A 138 -6.73 22.04 1.11
C GLU A 138 -6.13 22.84 -0.04
N ASP A 139 -4.82 22.67 -0.29
CA ASP A 139 -4.09 23.33 -1.37
C ASP A 139 -4.06 22.45 -2.61
N GLU A 140 -4.69 22.93 -3.69
CA GLU A 140 -4.89 22.21 -4.93
C GLU A 140 -3.59 21.84 -5.66
N ILE A 141 -2.46 22.49 -5.37
CA ILE A 141 -1.17 22.12 -5.99
C ILE A 141 -0.82 20.66 -5.71
N TYR A 142 -1.17 20.14 -4.53
CA TYR A 142 -0.89 18.76 -4.15
C TYR A 142 -1.81 17.78 -4.88
N ALA A 143 -3.11 18.09 -4.96
CA ALA A 143 -4.07 17.25 -5.67
C ALA A 143 -3.76 17.20 -7.17
N LEU A 144 -3.47 18.34 -7.80
CA LEU A 144 -3.08 18.44 -9.20
C LEU A 144 -1.88 17.54 -9.51
N LYS A 145 -0.81 17.65 -8.70
CA LYS A 145 0.37 16.81 -8.88
C LYS A 145 0.06 15.33 -8.74
N ALA A 146 -0.72 14.93 -7.73
CA ALA A 146 -1.10 13.54 -7.53
C ALA A 146 -1.93 13.00 -8.70
N ILE A 147 -2.90 13.78 -9.19
CA ILE A 147 -3.74 13.43 -10.34
C ILE A 147 -2.89 13.28 -11.61
N ASP A 148 -1.92 14.16 -11.84
CA ASP A 148 -1.01 14.05 -12.99
C ASP A 148 -0.14 12.80 -12.94
N GLN A 149 0.35 12.43 -11.75
CA GLN A 149 1.08 11.18 -11.56
C GLN A 149 0.19 9.94 -11.79
N LEU A 150 -1.07 9.96 -11.32
CA LEU A 150 -2.04 8.89 -11.59
C LEU A 150 -2.30 8.74 -13.09
N LYS A 151 -2.53 9.86 -13.79
CA LYS A 151 -2.75 9.85 -15.24
C LYS A 151 -1.54 9.27 -15.97
N CYS A 152 -0.33 9.75 -15.68
CA CYS A 152 0.89 9.29 -16.34
C CYS A 152 1.13 7.79 -16.17
N TRP A 153 0.93 7.25 -14.95
CA TRP A 153 1.19 5.84 -14.69
C TRP A 153 0.06 4.91 -15.15
N PHE A 154 -1.21 5.29 -15.02
CA PHE A 154 -2.33 4.37 -15.23
C PHE A 154 -3.13 4.63 -16.52
N LEU A 155 -3.25 5.88 -16.96
CA LEU A 155 -4.28 6.28 -17.93
C LEU A 155 -3.72 6.78 -19.26
N ASP A 156 -2.49 7.31 -19.26
CA ASP A 156 -1.86 7.85 -20.45
C ASP A 156 -1.54 6.73 -21.46
N ALA A 157 -1.87 6.94 -22.73
CA ALA A 157 -1.69 5.92 -23.76
C ALA A 157 -0.21 5.69 -24.12
N GLU A 158 0.63 6.71 -23.97
CA GLU A 158 2.04 6.64 -24.31
C GLU A 158 2.89 6.18 -23.14
N SER A 159 2.56 6.58 -21.92
CA SER A 159 3.35 6.32 -20.70
C SER A 159 2.70 5.36 -19.69
N GLY A 160 1.40 5.08 -19.82
CA GLY A 160 0.64 4.30 -18.86
C GLY A 160 1.01 2.82 -18.87
N MET A 161 1.16 2.24 -17.69
CA MET A 161 1.46 0.83 -17.50
C MET A 161 0.30 -0.06 -17.99
N LEU A 162 0.62 -1.15 -18.69
CA LEU A 162 -0.35 -2.21 -18.97
C LEU A 162 -0.77 -2.91 -17.66
N PRO A 163 -2.06 -3.28 -17.49
CA PRO A 163 -2.60 -3.76 -16.21
C PRO A 163 -2.21 -5.22 -15.88
N HIS A 164 -0.92 -5.55 -15.92
CA HIS A 164 -0.38 -6.87 -15.60
C HIS A 164 1.10 -6.82 -15.17
N LEU A 165 1.57 -7.88 -14.51
CA LEU A 165 2.97 -8.04 -14.07
C LEU A 165 3.65 -9.26 -14.69
N GLU A 166 3.33 -9.57 -15.96
CA GLU A 166 3.88 -10.73 -16.68
C GLU A 166 5.40 -10.78 -16.73
N TYR A 167 6.06 -9.62 -16.65
CA TYR A 167 7.52 -9.47 -16.74
C TYR A 167 8.15 -8.97 -15.42
N ALA A 168 7.40 -9.05 -14.32
CA ALA A 168 7.95 -8.73 -13.01
C ALA A 168 8.86 -9.85 -12.49
N GLN A 169 9.99 -9.47 -11.91
CA GLN A 169 11.02 -10.36 -11.38
C GLN A 169 11.48 -11.43 -12.39
N MET A 170 11.69 -11.06 -13.64
CA MET A 170 12.40 -11.89 -14.61
C MET A 170 13.70 -12.39 -14.01
N LYS A 171 14.09 -13.61 -14.36
CA LYS A 171 15.40 -14.11 -14.00
C LYS A 171 16.44 -13.64 -15.02
N PRO A 172 17.72 -13.47 -14.66
CA PRO A 172 18.73 -13.07 -15.62
C PRO A 172 18.78 -14.04 -16.83
N GLY A 173 18.55 -13.51 -18.03
CA GLY A 173 18.54 -14.28 -19.27
C GLY A 173 17.20 -14.96 -19.61
N THR A 174 16.11 -14.62 -18.93
CA THR A 174 14.74 -15.06 -19.27
C THR A 174 13.86 -13.87 -19.60
N CYS A 175 12.84 -14.10 -20.43
CA CYS A 175 11.84 -13.10 -20.78
C CYS A 175 10.51 -13.25 -20.04
N GLN A 176 10.34 -14.30 -19.23
CA GLN A 176 9.13 -14.50 -18.44
C GLN A 176 9.37 -14.00 -17.01
N GLY A 177 8.37 -13.33 -16.44
CA GLY A 177 8.35 -12.97 -15.04
C GLY A 177 8.34 -14.18 -14.11
N ASN A 178 8.67 -13.93 -12.86
CA ASN A 178 8.56 -14.90 -11.78
C ASN A 178 7.26 -14.61 -11.03
N PRO A 179 6.46 -15.63 -10.65
CA PRO A 179 5.26 -15.43 -9.86
C PRO A 179 5.46 -14.47 -8.68
N SER A 180 6.57 -14.59 -7.95
CA SER A 180 6.89 -13.69 -6.82
C SER A 180 6.97 -12.20 -7.19
N GLY A 181 7.01 -11.84 -8.47
CA GLY A 181 6.95 -10.47 -8.99
C GLY A 181 5.66 -9.75 -8.69
N VAL A 182 4.54 -10.45 -8.50
CA VAL A 182 3.25 -9.84 -8.09
C VAL A 182 3.37 -9.07 -6.76
N ILE A 183 4.32 -9.44 -5.89
CA ILE A 183 4.56 -8.75 -4.62
C ILE A 183 5.11 -7.32 -4.79
N GLU A 184 5.67 -7.01 -5.96
CA GLU A 184 6.26 -5.69 -6.20
C GLU A 184 5.20 -4.60 -6.27
N PHE A 185 3.99 -4.98 -6.68
CA PHE A 185 2.84 -4.10 -6.81
C PHE A 185 1.96 -4.03 -5.55
N ARG A 186 2.39 -4.66 -4.43
CA ARG A 186 1.63 -4.75 -3.16
C ARG A 186 1.06 -3.44 -2.62
N LYS A 187 1.73 -2.31 -2.90
CA LYS A 187 1.29 -0.96 -2.49
C LYS A 187 0.03 -0.52 -3.21
N ILE A 188 -0.38 -1.17 -4.30
CA ILE A 188 -1.65 -0.86 -4.98
C ILE A 188 -2.86 -1.01 -4.04
N ALA A 189 -2.75 -1.81 -2.97
CA ALA A 189 -3.82 -1.98 -1.98
C ALA A 189 -4.22 -0.68 -1.25
N VAL A 190 -3.38 0.36 -1.32
CA VAL A 190 -3.60 1.65 -0.64
C VAL A 190 -4.16 2.70 -1.58
N LEU A 191 -4.10 2.44 -2.88
CA LEU A 191 -4.57 3.34 -3.92
C LEU A 191 -6.05 3.73 -3.74
N PRO A 192 -6.98 2.84 -3.31
CA PRO A 192 -8.36 3.23 -3.04
C PRO A 192 -8.49 4.41 -2.06
N ASP A 193 -7.73 4.41 -0.96
CA ASP A 193 -7.78 5.48 0.03
C ASP A 193 -7.18 6.78 -0.50
N ILE A 194 -6.10 6.67 -1.28
CA ILE A 194 -5.50 7.82 -1.98
C ILE A 194 -6.53 8.46 -2.92
N ILE A 195 -7.21 7.65 -3.73
CA ILE A 195 -8.25 8.13 -4.64
C ILE A 195 -9.34 8.84 -3.84
N GLN A 196 -9.76 8.27 -2.71
CA GLN A 196 -10.79 8.86 -1.87
C GLN A 196 -10.38 10.21 -1.27
N LEU A 197 -9.10 10.40 -0.93
CA LEU A 197 -8.56 11.70 -0.51
C LEU A 197 -8.56 12.75 -1.63
N LEU A 198 -8.44 12.32 -2.89
CA LEU A 198 -8.36 13.22 -4.06
C LEU A 198 -9.72 13.59 -4.66
N LYS A 199 -10.76 12.76 -4.44
CA LYS A 199 -12.12 12.99 -4.97
C LYS A 199 -12.68 14.41 -4.74
N PRO A 200 -12.43 15.08 -3.59
CA PRO A 200 -12.93 16.44 -3.35
C PRO A 200 -12.29 17.52 -4.23
N SER A 201 -11.17 17.24 -4.90
CA SER A 201 -10.52 18.23 -5.78
C SER A 201 -11.42 18.56 -6.97
N PRO A 202 -11.58 19.84 -7.35
CA PRO A 202 -12.28 20.23 -8.58
C PRO A 202 -11.59 19.70 -9.85
N ASN A 203 -10.35 19.23 -9.75
CA ASN A 203 -9.62 18.60 -10.86
C ASN A 203 -9.87 17.08 -10.95
N TRP A 204 -10.51 16.49 -9.93
CA TRP A 204 -11.01 15.13 -9.99
C TRP A 204 -12.36 15.11 -10.72
N ASN A 205 -12.50 14.25 -11.72
CA ASN A 205 -13.74 14.14 -12.48
C ASN A 205 -14.13 12.67 -12.74
N GLN A 206 -15.37 12.47 -13.15
CA GLN A 206 -15.94 11.14 -13.40
C GLN A 206 -15.18 10.34 -14.48
N LYS A 207 -14.53 11.01 -15.44
CA LYS A 207 -13.73 10.34 -16.46
C LYS A 207 -12.48 9.70 -15.85
N ILE A 208 -11.74 10.44 -15.01
CA ILE A 208 -10.57 9.93 -14.29
C ILE A 208 -10.96 8.71 -13.46
N GLU A 209 -12.05 8.81 -12.70
CA GLU A 209 -12.52 7.72 -11.85
C GLU A 209 -12.93 6.48 -12.66
N LYS A 210 -13.69 6.67 -13.73
CA LYS A 210 -14.08 5.59 -14.64
C LYS A 210 -12.86 4.89 -15.23
N ASP A 211 -11.93 5.64 -15.81
CA ASP A 211 -10.76 5.07 -16.48
C ASP A 211 -9.85 4.32 -15.48
N LEU A 212 -9.71 4.83 -14.25
CA LEU A 212 -8.99 4.13 -13.17
C LEU A 212 -9.70 2.84 -12.76
N LYS A 213 -11.03 2.86 -12.57
CA LYS A 213 -11.81 1.65 -12.25
C LYS A 213 -11.70 0.60 -13.36
N GLU A 214 -11.70 1.01 -14.62
CA GLU A 214 -11.48 0.11 -15.76
C GLU A 214 -10.08 -0.50 -15.73
N TRP A 215 -9.03 0.30 -15.51
CA TRP A 215 -7.66 -0.19 -15.41
C TRP A 215 -7.49 -1.18 -14.25
N LEU A 216 -8.00 -0.82 -13.06
CA LEU A 216 -7.90 -1.64 -11.85
C LEU A 216 -8.72 -2.93 -11.98
N SER A 217 -9.84 -2.90 -12.69
CA SER A 217 -10.63 -4.09 -13.02
C SER A 217 -9.86 -5.05 -13.91
N ARG A 218 -9.18 -4.54 -14.96
CA ARG A 218 -8.30 -5.38 -15.80
C ARG A 218 -7.15 -5.97 -14.99
N TYR A 219 -6.52 -5.19 -14.11
CA TYR A 219 -5.45 -5.70 -13.25
C TYR A 219 -5.95 -6.75 -12.25
N LEU A 220 -7.11 -6.55 -11.63
CA LEU A 220 -7.69 -7.51 -10.70
C LEU A 220 -8.05 -8.83 -11.40
N ILE A 221 -8.62 -8.77 -12.62
CA ILE A 221 -8.87 -9.96 -13.44
C ILE A 221 -7.56 -10.69 -13.74
N TRP A 222 -6.52 -9.95 -14.15
CA TRP A 222 -5.20 -10.53 -14.38
C TRP A 222 -4.61 -11.16 -13.11
N LEU A 223 -4.74 -10.49 -11.96
CA LEU A 223 -4.27 -10.99 -10.67
C LEU A 223 -4.97 -12.30 -10.29
N GLU A 224 -6.26 -12.46 -10.59
CA GLU A 224 -7.04 -13.64 -10.23
C GLU A 224 -6.86 -14.82 -11.20
N GLN A 225 -6.57 -14.53 -12.48
CA GLN A 225 -6.59 -15.54 -13.56
C GLN A 225 -5.21 -15.90 -14.11
N SER A 226 -4.20 -15.04 -13.95
CA SER A 226 -2.85 -15.32 -14.46
C SER A 226 -2.16 -16.45 -13.69
N ASP A 227 -1.25 -17.15 -14.37
CA ASP A 227 -0.38 -18.17 -13.76
C ASP A 227 0.39 -17.62 -12.55
N SER A 228 0.87 -16.39 -12.65
CA SER A 228 1.61 -15.72 -11.57
C SER A 228 0.72 -15.42 -10.38
N GLY A 229 -0.48 -14.90 -10.63
CA GLY A 229 -1.51 -14.65 -9.63
C GLY A 229 -1.94 -15.92 -8.89
N ILE A 230 -2.28 -16.98 -9.63
CA ILE A 230 -2.70 -18.29 -9.09
C ILE A 230 -1.58 -18.91 -8.23
N LYS A 231 -0.31 -18.80 -8.63
CA LYS A 231 0.82 -19.30 -7.83
C LYS A 231 0.99 -18.50 -6.53
N LEU A 232 0.74 -17.19 -6.53
CA LEU A 232 0.76 -16.39 -5.31
C LEU A 232 -0.42 -16.70 -4.39
N MET A 233 -1.62 -16.83 -4.96
CA MET A 233 -2.84 -17.22 -4.26
C MET A 233 -2.65 -18.53 -3.47
N ASN A 234 -1.82 -19.44 -3.99
CA ASN A 234 -1.53 -20.73 -3.39
C ASN A 234 -0.23 -20.77 -2.55
N SER A 235 0.46 -19.65 -2.38
CA SER A 235 1.68 -19.60 -1.56
C SER A 235 1.41 -19.92 -0.08
N SER A 236 2.46 -20.33 0.65
CA SER A 236 2.34 -20.70 2.07
C SER A 236 2.89 -19.66 3.03
N ASN A 237 3.54 -18.61 2.53
CA ASN A 237 4.25 -17.60 3.31
C ASN A 237 3.65 -16.20 3.07
N ASN A 238 4.37 -15.13 3.42
CA ASN A 238 3.96 -13.73 3.24
C ASN A 238 3.41 -13.38 1.84
N LEU A 239 3.82 -14.08 0.79
CA LEU A 239 3.30 -13.87 -0.57
C LEU A 239 1.78 -14.09 -0.66
N PHE A 240 1.27 -15.06 0.09
CA PHE A 240 -0.17 -15.34 0.20
C PHE A 240 -0.91 -14.12 0.78
N ASN A 241 -0.42 -13.59 1.90
CA ASN A 241 -1.05 -12.46 2.57
C ASN A 241 -1.04 -11.22 1.67
N TYR A 242 0.08 -10.97 0.97
CA TYR A 242 0.19 -9.82 0.06
C TYR A 242 -0.62 -9.95 -1.23
N TYR A 243 -0.88 -11.17 -1.70
CA TYR A 243 -1.85 -11.40 -2.77
C TYR A 243 -3.25 -11.00 -2.31
N TYR A 244 -3.69 -11.51 -1.15
CA TYR A 244 -5.03 -11.26 -0.66
C TYR A 244 -5.26 -9.82 -0.21
N LEU A 245 -4.25 -9.13 0.31
CA LEU A 245 -4.36 -7.70 0.62
C LEU A 245 -4.69 -6.88 -0.65
N GLN A 246 -3.98 -7.13 -1.76
CA GLN A 246 -4.27 -6.48 -3.03
C GLN A 246 -5.65 -6.85 -3.55
N ARG A 247 -5.98 -8.15 -3.57
CA ARG A 247 -7.25 -8.65 -4.09
C ARG A 247 -8.44 -8.04 -3.34
N ILE A 248 -8.41 -8.05 -2.00
CA ILE A 248 -9.51 -7.54 -1.19
C ILE A 248 -9.64 -6.03 -1.39
N ALA A 249 -8.55 -5.27 -1.26
CA ALA A 249 -8.60 -3.81 -1.38
C ALA A 249 -9.14 -3.36 -2.76
N LEU A 250 -8.70 -4.02 -3.84
CA LEU A 250 -9.19 -3.71 -5.19
C LEU A 250 -10.62 -4.16 -5.41
N ALA A 251 -10.99 -5.35 -4.93
CA ALA A 251 -12.36 -5.85 -5.03
C ALA A 251 -13.35 -4.94 -4.27
N SER A 252 -12.97 -4.46 -3.08
CA SER A 252 -13.73 -3.47 -2.31
C SER A 252 -13.90 -2.15 -3.08
N TYR A 253 -12.83 -1.62 -3.68
CA TYR A 253 -12.89 -0.37 -4.45
C TYR A 253 -13.70 -0.49 -5.76
N LEU A 254 -13.73 -1.69 -6.34
CA LEU A 254 -14.49 -2.01 -7.54
C LEU A 254 -15.92 -2.48 -7.23
N ASP A 255 -16.41 -2.19 -6.03
CA ASP A 255 -17.80 -2.43 -5.62
C ASP A 255 -18.22 -3.91 -5.73
N ARG A 256 -17.28 -4.85 -5.56
CA ARG A 256 -17.62 -6.28 -5.45
C ARG A 256 -18.44 -6.52 -4.18
N PRO A 257 -19.38 -7.48 -4.16
CA PRO A 257 -20.27 -7.68 -3.02
C PRO A 257 -19.51 -7.95 -1.72
N ASP A 258 -19.91 -7.31 -0.63
CA ASP A 258 -19.34 -7.52 0.72
C ASP A 258 -19.35 -8.99 1.14
N SER A 259 -20.35 -9.76 0.68
CA SER A 259 -20.43 -11.21 0.92
C SER A 259 -19.30 -12.01 0.26
N GLU A 260 -18.72 -11.54 -0.84
CA GLU A 260 -17.53 -12.10 -1.47
C GLU A 260 -16.29 -11.76 -0.63
N ILE A 261 -16.16 -10.49 -0.24
CA ILE A 261 -15.02 -9.98 0.53
C ILE A 261 -14.91 -10.67 1.90
N THR A 262 -16.03 -10.78 2.62
CA THR A 262 -16.09 -11.44 3.93
C THR A 262 -15.71 -12.92 3.84
N LYS A 263 -16.16 -13.65 2.81
CA LYS A 263 -15.75 -15.04 2.57
C LYS A 263 -14.25 -15.18 2.32
N ILE A 264 -13.68 -14.25 1.55
CA ILE A 264 -12.23 -14.23 1.29
C ILE A 264 -11.46 -13.99 2.60
N LEU A 265 -11.88 -12.99 3.40
CA LEU A 265 -11.27 -12.70 4.70
C LEU A 265 -11.29 -13.92 5.63
N ASP A 266 -12.39 -14.67 5.69
CA ASP A 266 -12.50 -15.88 6.51
C ASP A 266 -11.52 -16.98 6.04
N ALA A 267 -11.39 -17.18 4.72
CA ALA A 267 -10.46 -18.14 4.16
C ALA A 267 -8.99 -17.76 4.46
N VAL A 268 -8.65 -16.48 4.36
CA VAL A 268 -7.30 -15.96 4.65
C VAL A 268 -6.98 -16.08 6.13
N GLN A 269 -7.90 -15.65 7.01
CA GLN A 269 -7.75 -15.77 8.46
C GLN A 269 -7.56 -17.24 8.88
N SER A 270 -8.39 -18.14 8.35
CA SER A 270 -8.29 -19.58 8.61
C SER A 270 -6.91 -20.12 8.21
N LYS A 271 -6.42 -19.80 7.01
CA LYS A 271 -5.10 -20.27 6.55
C LYS A 271 -3.97 -19.68 7.38
N LEU A 272 -4.02 -18.40 7.73
CA LEU A 272 -3.03 -17.73 8.58
C LEU A 272 -2.87 -18.47 9.92
N VAL A 273 -3.98 -18.68 10.64
CA VAL A 273 -4.00 -19.35 11.94
C VAL A 273 -3.59 -20.82 11.83
N ASN A 274 -4.08 -21.53 10.80
CA ASN A 274 -3.88 -22.97 10.70
C ASN A 274 -2.52 -23.39 10.13
N SER A 275 -1.80 -22.51 9.41
CA SER A 275 -0.60 -22.94 8.68
C SER A 275 0.60 -22.00 8.75
N GLN A 276 0.42 -20.71 9.06
CA GLN A 276 1.52 -19.73 9.02
C GLN A 276 2.05 -19.35 10.41
N LEU A 277 1.31 -19.70 11.46
CA LEU A 277 1.61 -19.34 12.84
C LEU A 277 1.72 -20.60 13.71
N THR A 278 2.65 -20.62 14.66
CA THR A 278 2.71 -21.65 15.72
C THR A 278 2.05 -21.15 17.00
N GLU A 279 1.84 -22.04 17.97
CA GLU A 279 1.27 -21.69 19.28
C GLU A 279 2.17 -20.71 20.04
N SER A 280 3.48 -20.85 19.87
CA SER A 280 4.49 -19.91 20.38
C SER A 280 4.60 -18.62 19.56
N GLY A 281 3.74 -18.38 18.57
CA GLY A 281 3.80 -17.17 17.74
C GLY A 281 4.94 -17.14 16.72
N LYS A 282 5.57 -18.28 16.40
CA LYS A 282 6.57 -18.37 15.32
C LYS A 282 5.90 -18.25 13.98
N MET A 283 6.62 -17.66 13.02
CA MET A 283 6.29 -17.66 11.60
C MET A 283 7.35 -18.50 10.87
N PRO A 284 7.25 -19.85 10.86
CA PRO A 284 8.38 -20.72 10.55
C PRO A 284 8.96 -20.53 9.14
N LEU A 285 8.13 -20.17 8.16
CA LEU A 285 8.59 -19.91 6.80
C LEU A 285 9.33 -18.57 6.66
N GLU A 286 9.02 -17.61 7.52
CA GLU A 286 9.68 -16.30 7.56
C GLU A 286 10.96 -16.36 8.40
N GLU A 287 10.95 -17.14 9.49
CA GLU A 287 12.12 -17.41 10.33
C GLU A 287 13.24 -18.15 9.57
N LYS A 288 12.90 -18.91 8.52
CA LYS A 288 13.88 -19.65 7.69
C LYS A 288 14.55 -18.80 6.58
N ARG A 289 14.21 -17.52 6.46
CA ARG A 289 14.68 -16.67 5.35
C ARG A 289 16.07 -16.11 5.62
N GLY A 290 16.75 -15.66 4.57
CA GLY A 290 18.10 -15.06 4.69
C GLY A 290 18.15 -13.81 5.58
N THR A 291 17.00 -13.14 5.79
CA THR A 291 16.85 -12.02 6.74
C THR A 291 15.58 -12.23 7.59
N PRO A 292 15.61 -13.11 8.60
CA PRO A 292 14.42 -13.57 9.31
C PRO A 292 13.55 -12.44 9.87
N ILE A 293 14.17 -11.50 10.59
CA ILE A 293 13.44 -10.40 11.24
C ILE A 293 12.71 -9.51 10.24
N ASN A 294 13.34 -9.22 9.10
CA ASN A 294 12.73 -8.43 8.04
C ASN A 294 11.50 -9.14 7.47
N TYR A 295 11.55 -10.46 7.27
CA TYR A 295 10.41 -11.22 6.76
C TYR A 295 9.27 -11.36 7.77
N ILE A 296 9.58 -11.47 9.06
CA ILE A 296 8.56 -11.47 10.12
C ILE A 296 7.84 -10.12 10.16
N LEU A 297 8.58 -9.01 10.20
CA LEU A 297 8.01 -7.67 10.22
C LEU A 297 7.22 -7.37 8.94
N PHE A 298 7.74 -7.81 7.80
CA PHE A 298 7.08 -7.69 6.51
C PHE A 298 5.76 -8.47 6.47
N ASN A 299 5.73 -9.69 7.02
CA ASN A 299 4.50 -10.48 7.12
C ASN A 299 3.50 -9.90 8.14
N LEU A 300 3.97 -9.41 9.29
CA LEU A 300 3.14 -8.73 10.28
C LEU A 300 2.46 -7.49 9.69
N ARG A 301 3.16 -6.70 8.88
CA ARG A 301 2.57 -5.51 8.24
C ARG A 301 1.36 -5.86 7.38
N VAL A 302 1.47 -6.87 6.52
CA VAL A 302 0.35 -7.27 5.66
C VAL A 302 -0.80 -7.89 6.45
N ILE A 303 -0.50 -8.68 7.48
CA ILE A 303 -1.52 -9.23 8.39
C ILE A 303 -2.27 -8.11 9.12
N SER A 304 -1.58 -7.04 9.54
CA SER A 304 -2.23 -5.88 10.15
C SER A 304 -3.24 -5.23 9.22
N ASN A 305 -2.87 -5.00 7.95
CA ASN A 305 -3.78 -4.40 6.99
C ASN A 305 -4.98 -5.31 6.67
N LEU A 306 -4.75 -6.62 6.57
CA LEU A 306 -5.84 -7.59 6.42
C LEU A 306 -6.77 -7.61 7.63
N SER A 307 -6.23 -7.45 8.84
CA SER A 307 -7.01 -7.30 10.06
C SER A 307 -7.83 -6.01 10.07
N THR A 308 -7.29 -4.89 9.57
CA THR A 308 -8.03 -3.63 9.41
C THR A 308 -9.20 -3.82 8.44
N LEU A 309 -8.97 -4.46 7.29
CA LEU A 309 -10.03 -4.80 6.34
C LEU A 309 -11.08 -5.71 6.99
N ALA A 310 -10.67 -6.69 7.81
CA ALA A 310 -11.61 -7.55 8.53
C ALA A 310 -12.54 -6.74 9.45
N VAL A 311 -11.99 -5.81 10.23
CA VAL A 311 -12.77 -4.92 11.10
C VAL A 311 -13.74 -4.04 10.31
N ARG A 312 -13.29 -3.48 9.18
CA ARG A 312 -14.15 -2.71 8.27
C ARG A 312 -15.37 -3.50 7.79
N TYR A 313 -15.19 -4.80 7.57
CA TYR A 313 -16.25 -5.72 7.17
C TYR A 313 -16.98 -6.37 8.37
N GLY A 314 -16.97 -5.73 9.55
CA GLY A 314 -17.71 -6.15 10.73
C GLY A 314 -17.17 -7.40 11.43
N LYS A 315 -15.93 -7.82 11.14
CA LYS A 315 -15.29 -8.97 11.79
C LYS A 315 -14.40 -8.51 12.95
N GLU A 316 -14.09 -9.43 13.85
CA GLU A 316 -13.13 -9.17 14.91
C GLU A 316 -11.71 -8.94 14.34
N SER A 317 -10.94 -8.06 14.98
CA SER A 317 -9.51 -7.90 14.73
C SER A 317 -8.78 -9.24 14.86
N TRP A 318 -7.93 -9.56 13.89
CA TRP A 318 -7.19 -10.82 13.86
C TRP A 318 -6.20 -10.95 15.02
N PHE A 319 -5.80 -9.82 15.63
CA PHE A 319 -4.95 -9.81 16.83
C PHE A 319 -5.67 -10.25 18.11
N ASN A 320 -7.00 -10.21 18.11
CA ASN A 320 -7.82 -10.58 19.27
C ASN A 320 -8.31 -12.03 19.20
N LEU A 321 -8.12 -12.72 18.06
CA LEU A 321 -8.62 -14.07 17.85
C LEU A 321 -8.13 -15.04 18.92
N ASN A 322 -9.09 -15.69 19.57
CA ASN A 322 -8.83 -16.87 20.38
C ASN A 322 -9.06 -18.12 19.53
N THR A 323 -7.98 -18.79 19.15
CA THR A 323 -8.04 -19.94 18.24
C THR A 323 -8.01 -21.23 19.05
N PRO A 324 -8.72 -22.30 18.62
CA PRO A 324 -8.70 -23.59 19.33
C PRO A 324 -7.30 -24.18 19.49
N LEU A 325 -6.38 -23.84 18.57
CA LEU A 325 -4.98 -24.26 18.59
C LEU A 325 -4.08 -23.36 19.45
N GLY A 326 -4.62 -22.33 20.13
CA GLY A 326 -3.82 -21.39 20.93
C GLY A 326 -2.88 -20.49 20.12
N ARG A 327 -2.97 -20.52 18.79
CA ARG A 327 -2.14 -19.74 17.86
C ARG A 327 -2.69 -18.34 17.76
N ARG A 328 -1.92 -17.34 18.18
CA ARG A 328 -2.39 -15.96 18.28
C ARG A 328 -1.32 -14.97 17.81
N LEU A 329 -1.70 -14.00 16.99
CA LEU A 329 -0.76 -13.05 16.39
C LEU A 329 0.00 -12.23 17.44
N TYR A 330 -0.63 -11.92 18.57
CA TYR A 330 0.04 -11.21 19.66
C TYR A 330 1.28 -11.98 20.18
N LYS A 331 1.30 -13.32 20.12
CA LYS A 331 2.48 -14.12 20.51
C LYS A 331 3.69 -13.86 19.62
N THR A 332 3.48 -13.51 18.35
CA THR A 332 4.59 -13.07 17.49
C THR A 332 5.18 -11.76 17.99
N LEU A 333 4.30 -10.83 18.41
CA LEU A 333 4.69 -9.50 18.84
C LEU A 333 5.41 -9.51 20.20
N GLU A 334 4.96 -10.35 21.14
CA GLU A 334 5.63 -10.57 22.43
C GLU A 334 7.10 -11.00 22.24
N ARG A 335 7.37 -11.79 21.21
CA ARG A 335 8.70 -12.35 20.94
C ARG A 335 9.63 -11.43 20.16
N LEU A 336 9.11 -10.41 19.48
CA LEU A 336 9.93 -9.54 18.61
C LEU A 336 11.18 -8.98 19.30
N PRO A 337 11.13 -8.48 20.55
CA PRO A 337 12.29 -7.94 21.24
C PRO A 337 13.42 -8.95 21.47
N ASP A 338 13.09 -10.25 21.50
CA ASP A 338 14.02 -11.33 21.79
C ASP A 338 14.60 -11.99 20.52
N LEU A 339 14.23 -11.50 19.33
CA LEU A 339 14.72 -12.05 18.07
C LEU A 339 16.07 -11.45 17.69
N ASP A 340 17.02 -12.31 17.34
CA ASP A 340 18.34 -11.91 16.83
C ASP A 340 18.21 -10.97 15.62
N GLY A 341 18.93 -9.86 15.67
CA GLY A 341 18.88 -8.83 14.63
C GLY A 341 17.67 -7.90 14.72
N PHE A 342 16.77 -8.06 15.71
CA PHE A 342 15.82 -7.02 16.05
C PHE A 342 16.56 -5.84 16.65
N GLN A 343 16.70 -4.78 15.85
CA GLN A 343 17.14 -3.50 16.33
C GLN A 343 15.92 -2.62 16.56
N ASP A 344 15.79 -2.11 17.77
CA ASP A 344 14.81 -1.10 18.16
C ASP A 344 15.15 0.29 17.56
N THR A 345 15.80 0.33 16.40
CA THR A 345 16.31 1.54 15.76
C THR A 345 15.34 2.09 14.72
N ASN A 346 14.43 1.26 14.20
CA ASN A 346 13.32 1.71 13.36
C ASN A 346 12.15 2.16 14.24
N THR A 347 11.78 3.44 14.18
CA THR A 347 10.67 4.02 14.95
C THR A 347 9.34 3.26 14.74
N PHE A 348 9.12 2.62 13.58
CA PHE A 348 8.00 1.68 13.38
C PHE A 348 8.05 0.50 14.34
N ASN A 349 9.21 -0.16 14.44
CA ASN A 349 9.40 -1.33 15.30
C ASN A 349 9.24 -0.95 16.77
N LYS A 350 9.78 0.22 17.16
CA LYS A 350 9.58 0.83 18.49
C LYS A 350 8.11 0.99 18.83
N ASN A 351 7.36 1.62 17.93
CA ASN A 351 5.97 1.94 18.17
C ASN A 351 5.07 0.69 18.14
N LEU A 352 5.36 -0.27 17.24
CA LEU A 352 4.70 -1.56 17.20
C LEU A 352 4.88 -2.30 18.54
N VAL A 353 6.13 -2.45 19.00
CA VAL A 353 6.42 -3.12 20.28
C VAL A 353 5.81 -2.36 21.46
N LYS A 354 5.86 -1.02 21.47
CA LYS A 354 5.29 -0.18 22.53
C LYS A 354 3.77 -0.29 22.62
N PHE A 355 3.07 -0.30 21.48
CA PHE A 355 1.62 -0.52 21.40
C PHE A 355 1.21 -1.82 22.06
N PHE A 356 1.83 -2.92 21.65
CA PHE A 356 1.49 -4.25 22.14
C PHE A 356 1.95 -4.46 23.59
N LYS A 357 3.08 -3.89 24.01
CA LYS A 357 3.46 -3.95 25.44
C LYS A 357 2.49 -3.18 26.33
N GLY A 358 2.03 -1.99 25.92
CA GLY A 358 1.12 -1.15 26.72
C GLY A 358 -0.32 -1.66 26.80
N LYS A 359 -0.81 -2.35 25.74
CA LYS A 359 -2.18 -2.86 25.68
C LYS A 359 -2.37 -4.22 26.37
N TYR A 360 -1.30 -5.02 26.50
CA TYR A 360 -1.37 -6.37 27.07
C TYR A 360 -0.82 -6.46 28.50
N SER A 361 -0.25 -5.37 29.04
CA SER A 361 0.24 -5.33 30.43
C SER A 361 -0.82 -4.97 31.47
N ASN A 362 -2.01 -4.48 31.07
CA ASN A 362 -3.06 -4.06 32.01
C ASN A 362 -4.45 -4.62 31.60
N ASN A 363 -4.93 -5.61 32.39
CA ASN A 363 -6.28 -6.17 32.50
C ASN A 363 -6.93 -6.89 31.29
N MET A 364 -7.31 -8.17 31.52
CA MET A 364 -8.05 -9.08 30.63
C MET A 364 -9.57 -8.81 30.56
N GLY A 365 -10.00 -7.56 30.44
CA GLY A 365 -11.43 -7.23 30.38
C GLY A 365 -11.69 -6.11 29.39
N GLU A 366 -12.53 -6.41 28.39
CA GLU A 366 -13.29 -5.49 27.53
C GLU A 366 -12.58 -4.22 27.06
N MET A 367 -12.05 -4.20 25.82
CA MET A 367 -11.71 -2.92 25.19
C MET A 367 -11.85 -2.90 23.66
N GLU A 368 -12.66 -1.92 23.24
CA GLU A 368 -13.00 -1.49 21.89
C GLU A 368 -11.77 -1.07 21.06
N ILE A 369 -11.94 -1.23 19.75
CA ILE A 369 -10.93 -1.04 18.71
C ILE A 369 -10.89 0.44 18.36
N ASN A 370 -9.99 1.19 18.98
CA ASN A 370 -9.56 2.49 18.45
C ASN A 370 -8.11 2.38 17.98
N SER A 371 -7.93 2.56 16.68
CA SER A 371 -6.74 2.32 15.85
C SER A 371 -5.60 3.34 16.06
N ILE A 372 -5.52 4.01 17.22
CA ILE A 372 -4.61 5.16 17.43
C ILE A 372 -3.18 4.78 17.80
N ASN A 373 -2.89 3.66 18.46
CA ASN A 373 -1.60 3.58 19.18
C ASN A 373 -0.49 2.74 18.56
N LEU A 374 -0.60 2.24 17.32
CA LEU A 374 0.51 1.50 16.68
C LEU A 374 1.71 2.39 16.30
N TYR A 375 1.56 3.72 16.34
CA TYR A 375 2.58 4.69 15.91
C TYR A 375 2.69 5.85 16.90
N GLY A 376 3.27 5.59 18.09
CA GLY A 376 3.45 6.61 19.13
C GLY A 376 4.11 7.90 18.64
N ASN A 377 3.61 9.05 19.11
CA ASN A 377 4.09 10.45 19.16
C ASN A 377 5.07 11.01 18.09
N ASN A 378 5.39 10.28 17.03
CA ASN A 378 6.24 10.74 15.94
C ASN A 378 5.48 10.59 14.61
N PRO A 379 4.74 11.65 14.19
CA PRO A 379 3.75 11.55 13.14
C PRO A 379 4.34 11.54 11.70
N SER A 380 5.65 11.73 11.52
CA SER A 380 6.34 11.48 10.22
C SER A 380 6.10 10.03 9.71
N PHE A 381 5.70 9.12 10.61
CA PHE A 381 5.34 7.74 10.28
C PHE A 381 3.96 7.55 9.63
N TYR A 382 3.02 8.50 9.74
CA TYR A 382 1.70 8.35 9.11
C TYR A 382 1.80 8.19 7.58
N PHE A 383 2.87 8.71 6.99
CA PHE A 383 3.07 8.78 5.55
C PHE A 383 3.66 7.51 4.92
N PHE A 384 4.51 6.72 5.59
CA PHE A 384 5.47 5.88 4.84
C PHE A 384 5.30 4.37 4.75
N GLN A 385 4.38 3.69 5.43
CA GLN A 385 4.47 2.22 5.50
C GLN A 385 3.25 1.42 5.08
N LEU A 386 3.15 1.27 3.76
CA LEU A 386 2.55 0.11 3.08
C LEU A 386 3.57 -0.53 2.13
#